data_AF-A0A7J7KLJ6-F1
#
_entry.id   AF-A0A7J7KLJ6-F1
#
_cell.length_a   1.000
_cell.length_b   1.000
_cell.length_c   1.000
_cell.angle_alpha   90.00
_cell.angle_beta   90.00
_cell.angle_gamma   90.00
#
_symmetry.space_group_name_H-M   'P 1'
#
loop_
_entity.id
_entity.type
_entity.pdbx_description
1 polymer ?
#
loop_
_entity_poly.entity_id
_entity_poly.type
_entity_poly.pdbx_seq_one_letter_code
_entity_poly.pdbx_strand_id
1 'polypeptide(L)'
;MKEHIASFVKRIDIPVLTDQYDASLLIMMKRFNWDYTDIFCNRYTISGRKKIPELSKTAKAKLLSLDVNFGEKLLYDAINKTWWEQPEVKDESFWEEVKYFTYLNNEVSQTYCVQVIETKEPITIEATTYHGKILLSYEYCEILKLDKGVLKKKLFSYSGVHY
;
A
#
# COMPACT_ATOMS: atom_id res chain seq x y z
N MET A 1 13.15 -26.82 2.70
CA MET A 1 12.51 -25.64 2.06
C MET A 1 11.29 -25.14 2.84
N LYS A 2 10.23 -25.93 3.04
CA LYS A 2 9.03 -25.51 3.79
C LYS A 2 9.31 -25.02 5.21
N GLU A 3 10.19 -25.68 5.95
CA GLU A 3 10.59 -25.27 7.31
C GLU A 3 11.34 -23.93 7.33
N HIS A 4 12.21 -23.68 6.34
CA HIS A 4 12.88 -22.39 6.19
C HIS A 4 11.89 -21.28 5.86
N ILE A 5 10.90 -21.54 5.00
CA ILE A 5 9.82 -20.59 4.70
C ILE A 5 9.00 -20.31 5.95
N ALA A 6 8.59 -21.33 6.70
CA ALA A 6 7.82 -21.16 7.93
C ALA A 6 8.61 -20.35 9.00
N SER A 7 9.90 -20.64 9.17
CA SER A 7 10.78 -19.88 10.05
C SER A 7 10.97 -18.44 9.58
N PHE A 8 11.10 -18.21 8.27
CA PHE A 8 11.19 -16.88 7.69
C PHE A 8 9.94 -16.06 7.93
N VAL A 9 8.76 -16.59 7.59
CA VAL A 9 7.48 -15.88 7.73
C VAL A 9 7.19 -15.54 9.18
N LYS A 10 7.54 -16.41 10.14
CA LYS A 10 7.41 -16.11 11.59
C LYS A 10 8.24 -14.91 12.06
N ARG A 11 9.26 -14.50 11.31
CA ARG A 11 10.09 -13.31 11.61
C ARG A 11 9.62 -12.06 10.90
N ILE A 12 8.55 -12.15 10.09
CA ILE A 12 7.94 -10.99 9.45
C ILE A 12 6.86 -10.46 10.40
N ASP A 13 7.09 -9.30 10.99
CA ASP A 13 6.13 -8.70 11.91
C ASP A 13 4.86 -8.26 11.18
N ILE A 14 5.00 -7.63 10.01
CA ILE A 14 3.88 -7.08 9.24
C ILE A 14 4.05 -7.43 7.76
N PRO A 15 3.46 -8.55 7.30
CA PRO A 15 3.44 -8.85 5.88
C PRO A 15 2.52 -7.86 5.14
N VAL A 16 2.98 -7.34 4.01
CA VAL A 16 2.17 -6.49 3.13
C VAL A 16 1.69 -7.33 1.95
N LEU A 17 0.37 -7.48 1.83
CA LEU A 17 -0.25 -8.16 0.69
C LEU A 17 -0.78 -7.12 -0.30
N THR A 18 -0.44 -7.25 -1.58
CA THR A 18 -0.94 -6.34 -2.62
C THR A 18 -2.45 -6.37 -2.74
N ASP A 19 -3.07 -7.54 -2.53
CA ASP A 19 -4.53 -7.70 -2.61
C ASP A 19 -5.24 -7.13 -1.38
N GLN A 20 -4.51 -6.93 -0.27
CA GLN A 20 -5.00 -6.36 0.98
C GLN A 20 -4.16 -5.13 1.35
N TYR A 21 -3.78 -4.32 0.36
CA TYR A 21 -2.77 -3.29 0.54
C TYR A 21 -3.19 -2.23 1.56
N ASP A 22 -4.43 -1.73 1.47
CA ASP A 22 -4.97 -0.73 2.43
C ASP A 22 -5.08 -1.31 3.84
N ALA A 23 -5.53 -2.56 3.97
CA ALA A 23 -5.56 -3.24 5.26
C ALA A 23 -4.15 -3.44 5.83
N SER A 24 -3.18 -3.77 4.99
CA SER A 24 -1.78 -3.91 5.41
C SER A 24 -1.21 -2.57 5.92
N LEU A 25 -1.54 -1.45 5.26
CA LEU A 25 -1.15 -0.11 5.70
C LEU A 25 -1.78 0.28 7.03
N LEU A 26 -3.06 -0.02 7.25
CA LEU A 26 -3.71 0.23 8.54
C LEU A 26 -3.11 -0.61 9.67
N ILE A 27 -2.75 -1.88 9.41
CA ILE A 27 -2.03 -2.71 10.39
C ILE A 27 -0.68 -2.06 10.73
N MET A 28 0.07 -1.61 9.73
CA MET A 28 1.32 -0.86 9.96
C MET A 28 1.09 0.39 10.80
N MET A 29 0.08 1.17 10.45
CA MET A 29 -0.25 2.40 11.16
C MET A 29 -0.50 2.15 12.65
N LYS A 30 -1.34 1.16 12.98
CA LYS A 30 -1.65 0.80 14.37
C LYS A 30 -0.42 0.31 15.14
N ARG A 31 0.47 -0.44 14.49
CA ARG A 31 1.65 -1.02 15.15
C ARG A 31 2.80 -0.04 15.32
N PHE A 32 2.95 0.90 14.39
CA PHE A 32 3.98 1.94 14.48
C PHE A 32 3.51 3.23 15.13
N ASN A 33 2.24 3.28 15.57
CA ASN A 33 1.60 4.47 16.15
C ASN A 33 1.71 5.68 15.21
N TRP A 34 1.48 5.41 13.92
CA TRP A 34 1.37 6.42 12.88
C TRP A 34 -0.06 6.95 12.78
N ASP A 35 -0.23 8.01 12.02
CA ASP A 35 -1.53 8.53 11.64
C ASP A 35 -1.84 8.30 10.15
N TYR A 36 -3.01 8.78 9.72
CA TYR A 36 -3.46 8.62 8.33
C TYR A 36 -2.55 9.32 7.32
N THR A 37 -1.91 10.43 7.71
CA THR A 37 -1.03 11.21 6.84
C THR A 37 0.29 10.48 6.55
N ASP A 38 0.71 9.57 7.44
CA ASP A 38 1.88 8.72 7.22
C ASP A 38 1.61 7.60 6.19
N ILE A 39 0.36 7.16 6.06
CA ILE A 39 -0.01 6.00 5.23
C ILE A 39 -0.80 6.34 3.96
N PHE A 40 -1.21 7.59 3.77
CA PHE A 40 -1.75 7.99 2.48
C PHE A 40 -0.73 7.73 1.38
N CYS A 41 -1.21 7.18 0.28
CA CYS A 41 -0.35 6.82 -0.84
C CYS A 41 -1.08 7.07 -2.15
N ASN A 42 -0.35 7.68 -3.09
CA ASN A 42 -0.85 7.78 -4.45
C ASN A 42 -0.77 6.41 -5.13
N ARG A 43 -1.92 5.77 -5.29
CA ARG A 43 -2.06 4.62 -6.17
C ARG A 43 -1.95 5.12 -7.59
N TYR A 44 -0.73 5.14 -8.13
CA TYR A 44 -0.55 5.08 -9.57
C TYR A 44 -1.19 3.78 -10.02
N THR A 45 -2.48 3.85 -10.39
CA THR A 45 -3.01 2.92 -11.38
C THR A 45 -1.98 2.95 -12.48
N ILE A 46 -1.42 1.79 -12.80
CA ILE A 46 -0.55 1.67 -13.96
C ILE A 46 -1.49 1.79 -15.17
N SER A 47 -2.03 2.99 -15.39
CA SER A 47 -3.03 3.36 -16.38
C SER A 47 -2.51 3.20 -17.80
N GLY A 48 -1.20 2.94 -17.94
CA GLY A 48 -0.53 2.56 -19.18
C GLY A 48 -0.27 1.07 -19.39
N ARG A 49 -0.50 0.19 -18.40
CA ARG A 49 -0.46 -1.26 -18.66
C ARG A 49 -1.79 -1.62 -19.31
N LYS A 50 -1.76 -1.85 -20.63
CA LYS A 50 -2.81 -2.58 -21.38
C LYS A 50 -3.40 -3.63 -20.45
N LYS A 51 -4.74 -3.69 -20.32
CA LYS A 51 -5.46 -4.75 -19.57
C LYS A 51 -4.70 -6.06 -19.76
N ILE A 52 -4.00 -6.51 -18.72
CA ILE A 52 -3.25 -7.76 -18.80
C ILE A 52 -4.33 -8.82 -19.03
N PRO A 53 -4.30 -9.55 -20.16
CA PRO A 53 -5.33 -10.53 -20.44
C PRO A 53 -5.39 -11.50 -19.27
N GLU A 54 -6.60 -11.77 -18.78
CA GLU A 54 -6.74 -12.76 -17.73
C GLU A 54 -6.30 -14.12 -18.30
N LEU A 55 -5.33 -14.74 -17.62
CA LEU A 55 -4.88 -16.08 -18.00
C LEU A 55 -6.06 -17.05 -17.93
N SER A 56 -6.21 -17.90 -18.95
CA SER A 56 -7.18 -18.98 -18.91
C SER A 56 -6.92 -19.90 -17.72
N LYS A 57 -7.96 -20.59 -17.21
CA LYS A 57 -7.81 -21.54 -16.09
C LYS A 57 -6.70 -22.56 -16.35
N THR A 58 -6.58 -23.05 -17.58
CA THR A 58 -5.54 -23.98 -18.02
C THR A 58 -4.15 -23.35 -17.98
N ALA A 59 -4.00 -22.11 -18.43
CA ALA A 59 -2.72 -21.39 -18.37
C ALA A 59 -2.29 -21.10 -16.91
N LYS A 60 -3.24 -20.71 -16.04
CA LYS A 60 -2.99 -20.55 -14.60
C LYS A 60 -2.54 -21.85 -13.96
N ALA A 61 -3.24 -22.96 -14.23
CA ALA A 61 -2.88 -24.27 -13.70
C ALA A 61 -1.48 -24.72 -14.16
N LYS A 62 -1.16 -24.50 -15.44
CA LYS A 62 0.17 -24.80 -16.00
C LYS A 62 1.27 -23.95 -15.36
N LEU A 63 1.05 -22.66 -15.16
CA LEU A 63 2.01 -21.76 -14.49
C LEU A 63 2.24 -22.14 -13.02
N LEU A 64 1.18 -22.55 -12.31
CA LEU A 64 1.26 -23.03 -10.93
C LEU A 64 1.93 -24.41 -10.80
N SER A 65 2.00 -25.17 -11.89
CA SER A 65 2.70 -26.45 -11.94
C SER A 65 4.16 -26.35 -12.41
N LEU A 66 4.64 -25.15 -12.78
CA LEU A 66 6.05 -24.95 -13.13
C LEU A 66 6.89 -24.85 -11.85
N ASP A 67 7.98 -25.63 -11.78
CA ASP A 67 8.89 -25.65 -10.63
C ASP A 67 9.53 -24.30 -10.33
N VAL A 68 9.72 -23.44 -11.35
CA VAL A 68 10.28 -22.09 -11.19
C VAL A 68 9.42 -21.18 -10.32
N ASN A 69 8.10 -21.42 -10.24
CA ASN A 69 7.18 -20.63 -9.42
C ASN A 69 6.83 -21.31 -8.10
N PHE A 70 7.33 -22.53 -7.86
CA PHE A 70 6.95 -23.32 -6.69
C PHE A 70 7.41 -22.67 -5.37
N GLY A 71 8.62 -22.11 -5.35
CA GLY A 71 9.15 -21.39 -4.19
C GLY A 71 8.36 -20.12 -3.86
N GLU A 72 8.07 -19.30 -4.87
CA GLU A 72 7.27 -18.08 -4.72
C GLU A 72 5.85 -18.39 -4.25
N LYS A 73 5.22 -19.42 -4.82
CA LYS A 73 3.90 -19.88 -4.40
C LYS A 73 3.90 -20.32 -2.93
N LEU A 74 4.86 -21.15 -2.52
CA LEU A 74 4.95 -21.60 -1.13
C LEU A 74 5.17 -20.43 -0.16
N LEU A 75 5.97 -19.43 -0.56
CA LEU A 75 6.19 -18.23 0.24
C LEU A 75 4.91 -17.39 0.33
N TYR A 76 4.24 -17.12 -0.80
CA TYR A 76 2.99 -16.37 -0.81
C TYR A 76 1.90 -17.07 0.01
N ASP A 77 1.71 -18.39 -0.15
CA ASP A 77 0.72 -19.16 0.60
C ASP A 77 0.98 -19.07 2.12
N ALA A 78 2.25 -19.17 2.53
CA ALA A 78 2.64 -19.04 3.93
C ALA A 78 2.39 -17.63 4.46
N ILE A 79 2.80 -16.59 3.72
CA ILE A 79 2.58 -15.18 4.10
C ILE A 79 1.08 -14.88 4.18
N ASN A 80 0.32 -15.24 3.15
CA ASN A 80 -1.12 -15.02 3.08
C ASN A 80 -1.82 -15.67 4.27
N LYS A 81 -1.49 -16.93 4.59
CA LYS A 81 -2.03 -17.60 5.77
C LYS A 81 -1.73 -16.81 7.06
N THR A 82 -0.48 -16.43 7.29
CA THR A 82 -0.11 -15.69 8.51
C THR A 82 -0.72 -14.29 8.57
N TRP A 83 -0.97 -13.67 7.41
CA TRP A 83 -1.61 -12.37 7.34
C TRP A 83 -3.06 -12.43 7.87
N TRP A 84 -3.82 -13.45 7.48
CA TRP A 84 -5.19 -13.66 7.99
C TRP A 84 -5.24 -14.05 9.46
N GLU A 85 -4.12 -14.46 10.06
CA GLU A 85 -4.04 -14.82 11.47
C GLU A 85 -3.80 -13.60 12.39
N GLN A 86 -3.47 -12.43 11.82
CA GLN A 86 -3.25 -11.18 12.56
C GLN A 86 -4.48 -10.80 13.40
N PRO A 87 -4.30 -10.30 14.63
CA PRO A 87 -5.42 -10.00 15.52
C PRO A 87 -6.34 -8.91 14.97
N GLU A 88 -5.81 -7.90 14.29
CA GLU A 88 -6.58 -6.80 13.68
C GLU A 88 -7.58 -7.33 12.65
N VAL A 89 -7.18 -8.33 11.86
CA VAL A 89 -7.96 -8.89 10.76
C VAL A 89 -9.20 -9.66 11.24
N LYS A 90 -9.16 -10.15 12.49
CA LYS A 90 -10.26 -10.90 13.11
C LYS A 90 -11.34 -9.99 13.69
N ASP A 91 -11.08 -8.69 13.80
CA ASP A 91 -12.03 -7.69 14.25
C ASP A 91 -12.89 -7.20 13.08
N GLU A 92 -14.21 -7.27 13.20
CA GLU A 92 -15.12 -6.79 12.15
C GLU A 92 -15.03 -5.27 11.95
N SER A 93 -14.81 -4.51 13.02
CA SER A 93 -14.69 -3.05 12.96
C SER A 93 -13.47 -2.59 12.17
N PHE A 94 -12.41 -3.40 12.16
CA PHE A 94 -11.22 -3.14 11.35
C PHE A 94 -11.56 -3.05 9.86
N TRP A 95 -12.47 -3.90 9.36
CA TRP A 95 -12.85 -3.88 7.95
C TRP A 95 -13.72 -2.67 7.58
N GLU A 96 -14.42 -2.07 8.54
CA GLU A 96 -15.11 -0.79 8.34
C GLU A 96 -14.11 0.36 8.20
N GLU A 97 -13.09 0.38 9.06
CA GLU A 97 -11.96 1.32 8.96
C GLU A 97 -11.21 1.16 7.63
N VAL A 98 -10.97 -0.08 7.16
CA VAL A 98 -10.36 -0.36 5.85
C VAL A 98 -11.17 0.26 4.71
N LYS A 99 -12.50 0.09 4.72
CA LYS A 99 -13.36 0.68 3.68
C LYS A 99 -13.29 2.20 3.71
N TYR A 100 -13.35 2.78 4.91
CA TYR A 100 -13.26 4.22 5.10
C TYR A 100 -11.90 4.77 4.63
N PHE A 101 -10.80 4.17 5.07
CA PHE A 101 -9.46 4.56 4.67
C PHE A 101 -9.26 4.43 3.16
N THR A 102 -9.73 3.34 2.54
CA THR A 102 -9.68 3.16 1.08
C THR A 102 -10.36 4.32 0.34
N TYR A 103 -11.56 4.70 0.79
CA TYR A 103 -12.29 5.83 0.23
C TYR A 103 -11.50 7.13 0.40
N LEU A 104 -11.06 7.43 1.63
CA LEU A 104 -10.38 8.68 1.93
C LEU A 104 -9.04 8.79 1.21
N ASN A 105 -8.24 7.72 1.17
CA ASN A 105 -6.97 7.71 0.44
C ASN A 105 -7.17 7.98 -1.07
N ASN A 106 -8.26 7.48 -1.66
CA ASN A 106 -8.62 7.83 -3.04
C ASN A 106 -9.03 9.29 -3.18
N GLU A 107 -9.84 9.84 -2.29
CA GLU A 107 -10.22 11.26 -2.32
C GLU A 107 -9.01 12.18 -2.14
N VAL A 108 -8.15 11.89 -1.17
CA VAL A 108 -6.90 12.63 -0.93
C VAL A 108 -6.02 12.57 -2.17
N SER A 109 -5.78 11.38 -2.69
CA SER A 109 -4.84 11.19 -3.81
C SER A 109 -5.41 11.66 -5.14
N GLN A 110 -6.72 11.60 -5.41
CA GLN A 110 -7.27 11.90 -6.75
C GLN A 110 -7.96 13.26 -6.81
N THR A 111 -8.49 13.76 -5.69
CA THR A 111 -9.30 14.98 -5.65
C THR A 111 -8.61 16.06 -4.83
N TYR A 112 -8.43 15.87 -3.53
CA TYR A 112 -8.00 16.95 -2.62
C TYR A 112 -6.58 17.42 -2.94
N CYS A 113 -5.62 16.51 -3.12
CA CYS A 113 -4.27 16.94 -3.48
C CYS A 113 -4.16 17.52 -4.89
N VAL A 114 -5.08 17.19 -5.81
CA VAL A 114 -5.13 17.89 -7.10
C VAL A 114 -5.58 19.33 -6.90
N GLN A 115 -6.67 19.52 -6.14
CA GLN A 115 -7.19 20.85 -5.82
C GLN A 115 -6.16 21.71 -5.07
N VAL A 116 -5.54 21.19 -4.01
CA VAL A 116 -4.51 21.89 -3.24
C VAL A 116 -3.34 22.33 -4.14
N ILE A 117 -2.91 21.49 -5.10
CA ILE A 117 -1.82 21.85 -6.02
C ILE A 117 -2.26 22.96 -6.99
N GLU A 118 -3.50 22.91 -7.48
CA GLU A 118 -4.04 23.91 -8.42
C GLU A 118 -4.30 25.26 -7.76
N THR A 119 -4.87 25.28 -6.57
CA THR A 119 -5.26 26.51 -5.86
C THR A 119 -4.15 27.04 -4.95
N LYS A 120 -3.22 26.18 -4.52
CA LYS A 120 -2.22 26.42 -3.47
C LYS A 120 -2.84 26.72 -2.09
N GLU A 121 -4.13 26.48 -1.93
CA GLU A 121 -4.84 26.65 -0.67
C GLU A 121 -4.93 25.31 0.06
N PRO A 122 -4.64 25.26 1.37
CA PRO A 122 -4.69 24.02 2.13
C PRO A 122 -6.14 23.55 2.34
N ILE A 123 -6.34 22.24 2.28
CA ILE A 123 -7.64 21.60 2.56
C ILE A 123 -7.60 20.98 3.94
N THR A 124 -8.68 21.15 4.70
CA THR A 124 -8.86 20.53 6.00
C THR A 124 -9.86 19.39 5.90
N ILE A 125 -9.47 18.21 6.39
CA ILE A 125 -10.37 17.07 6.59
C ILE A 125 -10.70 17.02 8.09
N GLU A 126 -11.99 17.12 8.40
CA GLU A 126 -12.46 17.12 9.79
C GLU A 126 -12.26 15.75 10.47
N ALA A 127 -12.14 15.78 11.79
CA ALA A 127 -11.92 14.58 12.59
C ALA A 127 -13.11 13.61 12.50
N THR A 128 -12.81 12.32 12.59
CA THR A 128 -13.79 11.23 12.64
C THR A 128 -13.49 10.30 13.81
N THR A 129 -14.22 9.18 13.91
CA THR A 129 -13.90 8.11 14.85
C THR A 129 -12.59 7.39 14.52
N TYR A 130 -12.08 7.51 13.29
CA TYR A 130 -10.89 6.79 12.83
C TYR A 130 -9.61 7.63 12.82
N HIS A 131 -9.73 8.94 12.59
CA HIS A 131 -8.58 9.84 12.54
C HIS A 131 -8.90 11.22 13.13
N GLY A 132 -7.86 11.89 13.62
CA GLY A 132 -7.94 13.29 14.02
C GLY A 132 -8.12 14.24 12.83
N LYS A 133 -8.19 15.54 13.11
CA LYS A 133 -8.25 16.57 12.07
C LYS A 133 -6.96 16.55 11.24
N ILE A 134 -7.08 16.55 9.91
CA ILE A 134 -5.95 16.50 8.98
C ILE A 134 -5.89 17.80 8.18
N LEU A 135 -4.71 18.40 8.09
CA LEU A 135 -4.43 19.54 7.23
C LEU A 135 -3.58 19.09 6.04
N LEU A 136 -4.16 19.13 4.84
CA LEU A 136 -3.44 18.86 3.60
C LEU A 136 -2.82 20.16 3.09
N SER A 137 -1.51 20.30 3.27
CA SER A 137 -0.76 21.43 2.72
C SER A 137 -0.33 21.18 1.28
N TYR A 138 0.06 22.26 0.60
CA TYR A 138 0.65 22.20 -0.73
C TYR A 138 1.88 21.29 -0.77
N GLU A 139 2.80 21.44 0.19
CA GLU A 139 4.04 20.67 0.28
C GLU A 139 3.77 19.18 0.51
N TYR A 140 2.81 18.86 1.38
CA TYR A 140 2.39 17.48 1.61
C TYR A 140 1.84 16.85 0.32
N CYS A 141 0.95 17.57 -0.37
CA CYS A 141 0.37 17.09 -1.61
C CYS A 141 1.37 16.99 -2.75
N GLU A 142 2.36 17.89 -2.82
CA GLU A 142 3.49 17.73 -3.74
C GLU A 142 4.25 16.44 -3.46
N ILE A 143 4.60 16.16 -2.19
CA ILE A 143 5.30 14.92 -1.77
C ILE A 143 4.47 13.68 -2.15
N LEU A 144 3.18 13.69 -1.84
CA LEU A 144 2.27 12.58 -2.11
C LEU A 144 2.08 12.33 -3.62
N LYS A 145 2.10 13.40 -4.43
CA LYS A 145 1.96 13.34 -5.89
C LYS A 145 3.28 13.17 -6.63
N LEU A 146 4.43 13.13 -5.95
CA LEU A 146 5.73 13.00 -6.61
C LEU A 146 5.76 11.76 -7.50
N ASP A 147 5.70 12.01 -8.81
CA ASP A 147 5.99 11.02 -9.82
C ASP A 147 7.38 10.41 -9.54
N LYS A 148 7.54 9.12 -9.81
CA LYS A 148 8.80 8.38 -9.61
C LYS A 148 9.99 9.07 -10.29
N GLY A 149 9.75 9.90 -11.31
CA GLY A 149 10.75 10.75 -11.96
C GLY A 149 11.32 11.87 -11.07
N VAL A 150 10.51 12.46 -10.18
CA VAL A 150 10.94 13.54 -9.27
C VAL A 150 11.66 13.00 -8.04
N LEU A 151 11.24 11.84 -7.52
CA LEU A 151 11.94 11.15 -6.43
C LEU A 151 13.35 10.70 -6.83
N LYS A 152 13.55 10.22 -8.07
CA LYS A 152 14.91 9.99 -8.60
C LYS A 152 15.73 11.28 -8.53
N LYS A 153 15.22 12.40 -9.03
CA LYS A 153 15.98 13.65 -9.09
C LYS A 153 16.33 14.20 -7.71
N LYS A 154 15.42 14.14 -6.73
CA LYS A 154 15.65 14.61 -5.36
C LYS A 154 16.54 13.67 -4.53
N LEU A 155 16.39 12.34 -4.64
CA LEU A 155 17.25 11.39 -3.91
C LEU A 155 18.69 11.38 -4.47
N PHE A 156 18.86 11.58 -5.79
CA PHE A 156 20.19 11.71 -6.41
C PHE A 156 20.79 13.12 -6.28
N SER A 157 20.00 14.17 -6.02
CA SER A 157 20.55 15.51 -5.71
C SER A 157 21.06 15.62 -4.28
N TYR A 158 20.57 14.79 -3.35
CA TYR A 158 21.06 14.73 -1.98
C TYR A 158 22.27 13.80 -1.80
N SER A 159 22.54 12.89 -2.75
CA SER A 159 23.63 11.93 -2.62
C SER A 159 24.94 12.36 -3.26
N GLY A 160 25.06 13.53 -3.90
CA GLY A 160 26.34 14.12 -4.30
C GLY A 160 27.28 13.24 -5.14
N VAL A 161 26.80 12.13 -5.71
CA VAL A 161 27.60 11.22 -6.53
C VAL A 161 27.28 11.52 -7.99
N HIS A 162 28.11 12.37 -8.57
CA HIS A 162 28.25 12.49 -10.02
C HIS A 162 29.01 11.26 -10.52
N TYR A 163 28.38 10.45 -11.37
CA TYR A 163 29.08 9.57 -12.30
C TYR A 163 29.36 10.33 -13.60
#